data_AF-A0A7W1BN59-F1
#
_entry.id   AF-A0A7W1BN59-F1
#
_cell.length_a   1.000
_cell.length_b   1.000
_cell.length_c   1.000
_cell.angle_alpha   90.00
_cell.angle_beta   90.00
_cell.angle_gamma   90.00
#
_symmetry.space_group_name_H-M   'P 1'
#
loop_
_entity.id
_entity.type
_entity.pdbx_description
1 polymer ?
#
loop_
_entity_poly.entity_id
_entity_poly.type
_entity_poly.pdbx_seq_one_letter_code
_entity_poly.pdbx_strand_id
1 'polypeptide(L)'
;MQIWRMRPDGSESEQLTRDAYSNWFPHPSPDGRWVVFLAYLEDQGDGHPFGKQVKLRLMDMRNGSVRDLTPAFLGGQGTINVPSWSPDSRRVAFVEYAKR
;
A
#
# COMPACT_ATOMS: atom_id res chain seq x y z
N MET A 1 9.54 5.31 -3.99
CA MET A 1 8.18 5.66 -4.48
C MET A 1 7.29 6.15 -3.34
N GLN A 2 6.37 7.10 -3.58
CA GLN A 2 5.46 7.65 -2.55
C GLN A 2 4.02 7.70 -3.08
N ILE A 3 3.04 7.68 -2.17
CA ILE A 3 1.61 7.73 -2.50
C ILE A 3 1.15 9.20 -2.49
N TRP A 4 0.41 9.55 -3.53
CA TRP A 4 -0.21 10.86 -3.72
C TRP A 4 -1.71 10.70 -3.99
N ARG A 5 -2.50 11.73 -3.67
CA ARG A 5 -3.87 11.88 -4.18
C ARG A 5 -4.02 13.21 -4.90
N MET A 6 -5.05 13.29 -5.71
CA MET A 6 -5.50 14.52 -6.38
C MET A 6 -7.00 14.42 -6.65
N ARG A 7 -7.63 15.53 -7.01
CA ARG A 7 -8.99 15.52 -7.53
C ARG A 7 -9.07 14.82 -8.89
N PRO A 8 -10.24 14.31 -9.30
CA PRO A 8 -10.42 13.67 -10.61
C PRO A 8 -10.09 14.57 -11.81
N ASP A 9 -10.17 15.89 -11.63
CA ASP A 9 -9.78 16.89 -12.64
C ASP A 9 -8.27 17.17 -12.69
N GLY A 10 -7.48 16.50 -11.84
CA GLY A 10 -6.02 16.65 -11.74
C GLY A 10 -5.55 17.77 -10.82
N SER A 11 -6.47 18.55 -10.23
CA SER A 11 -6.12 19.61 -9.28
C SER A 11 -5.87 19.08 -7.87
N GLU A 12 -5.32 19.92 -6.99
CA GLU A 12 -5.10 19.63 -5.56
C GLU A 12 -4.25 18.39 -5.29
N SER A 13 -3.08 18.29 -5.92
CA SER A 13 -2.13 17.20 -5.66
C SER A 13 -1.60 17.26 -4.22
N GLU A 14 -1.70 16.16 -3.48
CA GLU A 14 -1.27 16.05 -2.10
C GLU A 14 -0.46 14.76 -1.89
N GLN A 15 0.73 14.91 -1.31
CA GLN A 15 1.58 13.78 -0.92
C GLN A 15 1.11 13.19 0.41
N LEU A 16 0.73 11.91 0.40
CA LEU A 16 0.18 11.20 1.55
C LEU A 16 1.25 10.45 2.37
N THR A 17 2.33 9.98 1.74
CA THR A 17 3.44 9.29 2.43
C THR A 17 4.76 10.03 2.26
N ARG A 18 5.58 10.07 3.33
CA ARG A 18 6.84 10.83 3.38
C ARG A 18 7.96 10.06 4.11
N ASP A 19 7.84 8.75 4.22
CA ASP A 19 8.82 7.91 4.93
C ASP A 19 9.86 7.29 3.98
N ALA A 20 10.81 6.57 4.56
CA ALA A 20 11.95 5.99 3.85
C ALA A 20 11.58 4.74 3.03
N TYR A 21 10.33 4.27 3.06
CA TYR A 21 9.92 3.08 2.32
C TYR A 21 9.56 3.42 0.88
N SER A 22 9.68 2.42 -0.01
CA SER A 22 9.10 2.53 -1.35
C SER A 22 7.65 2.03 -1.29
N ASN A 23 6.70 2.98 -1.28
CA ASN A 23 5.28 2.71 -1.09
C ASN A 23 4.58 2.55 -2.45
N TRP A 24 3.91 1.42 -2.66
CA TRP A 24 3.31 0.99 -3.93
C TRP A 24 1.91 0.40 -3.74
N PHE A 25 1.18 0.30 -4.85
CA PHE A 25 -0.12 -0.37 -4.95
C PHE A 25 -1.16 0.10 -3.91
N PRO A 26 -1.45 1.41 -3.81
CA PRO A 26 -2.48 1.89 -2.90
C PRO A 26 -3.87 1.44 -3.35
N HIS A 27 -4.62 0.81 -2.45
CA HIS A 27 -6.01 0.42 -2.66
C HIS A 27 -6.89 1.07 -1.59
N PRO A 28 -7.71 2.06 -1.95
CA PRO A 28 -8.75 2.60 -1.08
C PRO A 28 -9.80 1.54 -0.73
N SER A 29 -10.29 1.56 0.51
CA SER A 29 -11.43 0.75 0.93
C SER A 29 -12.73 1.25 0.31
N PRO A 30 -13.76 0.39 0.14
CA PRO A 30 -15.07 0.79 -0.38
C PRO A 30 -15.74 1.95 0.37
N ASP A 31 -15.54 2.06 1.68
CA ASP A 31 -16.05 3.16 2.51
C ASP A 31 -15.20 4.45 2.44
N GLY A 32 -14.09 4.43 1.69
CA GLY A 32 -13.15 5.54 1.51
C GLY A 32 -12.35 5.92 2.76
N ARG A 33 -12.53 5.22 3.89
CA ARG A 33 -11.84 5.56 5.14
C ARG A 33 -10.39 5.10 5.13
N TRP A 34 -10.09 3.99 4.49
CA TRP A 34 -8.80 3.33 4.59
C TRP A 34 -8.09 3.28 3.24
N VAL A 35 -6.77 3.29 3.27
CA VAL A 35 -5.95 2.89 2.12
C VAL A 35 -4.97 1.83 2.61
N VAL A 36 -5.04 0.63 2.03
CA VAL A 36 -3.99 -0.37 2.19
C VAL A 36 -2.95 -0.17 1.09
N PHE A 37 -1.69 -0.32 1.42
CA PHE A 37 -0.61 -0.24 0.44
C PHE A 37 0.55 -1.15 0.84
N LEU A 38 1.38 -1.48 -0.14
CA LEU A 38 2.58 -2.28 0.04
C LEU A 38 3.77 -1.35 0.23
N ALA A 39 4.58 -1.62 1.24
CA ALA A 39 5.83 -0.92 1.48
C ALA A 39 7.00 -1.90 1.28
N TYR A 40 7.87 -1.62 0.31
CA TYR A 40 9.21 -2.22 0.30
C TYR A 40 10.05 -1.58 1.41
N LEU A 41 10.80 -2.41 2.14
CA LEU A 41 11.60 -1.92 3.28
C LEU A 41 12.83 -1.11 2.86
N GLU A 42 13.18 -1.18 1.59
CA GLU A 42 14.28 -0.46 0.95
C GLU A 42 13.74 0.30 -0.26
N ASP A 43 14.40 1.40 -0.63
CA ASP A 43 14.08 2.11 -1.86
C ASP A 43 14.34 1.22 -3.08
N GLN A 44 13.34 1.15 -3.96
CA GLN A 44 13.39 0.37 -5.20
C GLN A 44 13.51 1.26 -6.44
N GLY A 45 13.66 2.59 -6.25
CA GLY A 45 13.61 3.57 -7.33
C GLY A 45 12.27 3.51 -8.06
N ASP A 46 12.34 3.41 -9.39
CA ASP A 46 11.17 3.28 -10.27
C ASP A 46 10.68 1.82 -10.41
N GLY A 47 11.38 0.87 -9.78
CA GLY A 47 11.04 -0.54 -9.81
C GLY A 47 10.07 -0.97 -8.70
N HIS A 48 9.38 -2.07 -8.94
CA HIS A 48 8.56 -2.77 -7.95
C HIS A 48 8.81 -4.30 -8.05
N PRO A 49 9.98 -4.79 -7.66
CA PRO A 49 10.39 -6.17 -7.94
C PRO A 49 9.61 -7.23 -7.16
N PHE A 50 9.57 -8.44 -7.70
CA PHE A 50 9.17 -9.65 -6.98
C PHE A 50 10.26 -10.08 -5.97
N GLY A 51 9.85 -10.77 -4.90
CA GLY A 51 10.76 -11.52 -4.02
C GLY A 51 11.56 -10.66 -3.05
N LYS A 52 10.99 -9.56 -2.55
CA LYS A 52 11.62 -8.67 -1.56
C LYS A 52 10.96 -8.75 -0.20
N GLN A 53 11.66 -8.26 0.82
CA GLN A 53 11.02 -8.00 2.10
C GLN A 53 10.11 -6.79 1.98
N VAL A 54 8.84 -7.01 2.30
CA VAL A 54 7.78 -6.01 2.24
C VAL A 54 6.94 -6.08 3.49
N LYS A 55 6.06 -5.10 3.69
CA LYS A 55 4.95 -5.19 4.62
C LYS A 55 3.73 -4.49 4.04
N LEU A 56 2.54 -4.88 4.51
CA LEU A 56 1.33 -4.12 4.24
C LEU A 56 1.14 -3.07 5.32
N ARG A 57 0.71 -1.88 4.90
CA ARG A 57 0.46 -0.75 5.78
C ARG A 57 -0.92 -0.20 5.50
N LEU A 58 -1.52 0.37 6.53
CA LEU A 58 -2.88 0.88 6.51
C LEU A 58 -2.87 2.35 6.91
N MET A 59 -3.40 3.21 6.03
CA MET A 59 -3.61 4.63 6.26
C MET A 59 -5.06 4.92 6.62
N ASP A 60 -5.31 5.71 7.67
CA ASP A 60 -6.63 6.30 7.94
C ASP A 60 -6.73 7.66 7.22
N MET A 61 -7.62 7.74 6.23
CA MET A 61 -7.80 8.94 5.39
C MET A 61 -8.39 10.13 6.16
N ARG A 62 -8.90 9.94 7.38
CA ARG A 62 -9.44 11.02 8.20
C ARG A 62 -8.35 11.89 8.81
N ASN A 63 -7.22 11.29 9.18
CA ASN A 63 -6.15 11.98 9.90
C ASN A 63 -4.74 11.74 9.33
N GLY A 64 -4.61 10.94 8.26
CA GLY A 64 -3.34 10.62 7.61
C GLY A 64 -2.43 9.69 8.40
N SER A 65 -2.90 9.13 9.54
CA SER A 65 -2.09 8.21 10.33
C SER A 65 -1.87 6.89 9.58
N VAL A 66 -0.65 6.37 9.68
CA VAL A 66 -0.24 5.12 9.05
C VAL A 66 0.22 4.13 10.11
N ARG A 67 -0.25 2.88 10.03
CA ARG A 67 0.25 1.77 10.85
C ARG A 67 0.58 0.56 10.00
N ASP A 68 1.47 -0.26 10.51
CA ASP A 68 1.78 -1.55 9.89
C ASP A 68 0.61 -2.51 10.12
N LEU A 69 0.10 -3.11 9.05
CA LEU A 69 -0.98 -4.09 9.07
C LEU A 69 -0.44 -5.51 9.24
N THR A 70 0.80 -5.73 8.79
CA THR A 70 1.51 -7.00 8.89
C THR A 70 2.93 -6.76 9.42
N PRO A 71 3.58 -7.78 10.00
CA PRO A 71 5.04 -7.81 10.07
C PRO A 71 5.66 -7.81 8.66
N ALA A 72 6.99 -7.74 8.59
CA ALA A 72 7.71 -7.91 7.34
C ALA A 72 7.65 -9.36 6.85
N PHE A 73 7.40 -9.55 5.55
CA PHE A 73 7.32 -10.86 4.91
C PHE A 73 7.90 -10.82 3.50
N LEU A 74 8.10 -12.01 2.90
CA LEU A 74 8.59 -12.11 1.52
C LEU A 74 7.43 -11.88 0.54
N GLY A 75 7.53 -10.84 -0.28
CA GLY A 75 6.48 -10.41 -1.19
C GLY A 75 7.00 -9.52 -2.32
N GLY A 76 6.17 -8.58 -2.78
CA GLY A 76 6.52 -7.60 -3.82
C GLY A 76 5.45 -7.50 -4.90
N GLN A 77 5.85 -7.33 -6.16
CA GLN A 77 4.92 -7.41 -7.28
C GLN A 77 4.24 -8.77 -7.33
N GLY A 78 2.91 -8.78 -7.19
CA GLY A 78 2.06 -9.96 -7.03
C GLY A 78 1.34 -10.04 -5.68
N THR A 79 1.79 -9.31 -4.65
CA THR A 79 1.20 -9.38 -3.30
C THR A 79 -0.21 -8.77 -3.22
N ILE A 80 -0.43 -7.59 -3.83
CA ILE A 80 -1.73 -6.86 -3.85
C ILE A 80 -1.93 -6.06 -5.16
N ASN A 81 -1.69 -6.64 -6.33
CA ASN A 81 -1.72 -5.88 -7.59
C ASN A 81 -3.12 -5.44 -8.06
N VAL A 82 -4.17 -6.00 -7.47
CA VAL A 82 -5.57 -5.65 -7.73
C VAL A 82 -6.27 -5.30 -6.42
N PRO A 83 -7.38 -4.52 -6.45
CA PRO A 83 -8.14 -4.22 -5.25
C PRO A 83 -8.54 -5.50 -4.52
N SER A 84 -8.19 -5.59 -3.24
CA SER A 84 -8.35 -6.81 -2.45
C SER A 84 -9.20 -6.62 -1.18
N TRP A 85 -9.94 -5.52 -1.10
CA TRP A 85 -10.87 -5.23 -0.02
C TRP A 85 -12.15 -6.05 -0.09
N SER A 86 -12.63 -6.50 1.06
CA SER A 86 -14.01 -6.97 1.19
C SER A 86 -14.99 -5.80 0.99
N PRO A 87 -16.22 -6.04 0.48
CA PRO A 87 -17.21 -4.98 0.25
C PRO A 87 -17.59 -4.19 1.51
N ASP A 88 -17.49 -4.81 2.69
CA ASP A 88 -17.77 -4.19 3.99
C ASP A 88 -16.58 -3.40 4.56
N SER A 89 -15.46 -3.28 3.83
CA SER A 89 -14.24 -2.58 4.24
C SER A 89 -13.55 -3.15 5.49
N ARG A 90 -13.84 -4.39 5.89
CA ARG A 90 -13.30 -5.00 7.12
C ARG A 90 -12.11 -5.92 6.90
N ARG A 91 -11.89 -6.40 5.67
CA ARG A 91 -10.88 -7.41 5.37
C ARG A 91 -10.15 -7.07 4.08
N VAL A 92 -8.90 -7.51 4.02
CA VAL A 92 -8.05 -7.42 2.82
C VAL A 92 -7.47 -8.80 2.55
N ALA A 93 -7.52 -9.27 1.31
CA ALA A 93 -6.78 -10.44 0.85
C ALA A 93 -5.40 -10.04 0.33
N PHE A 94 -4.38 -10.86 0.57
CA PHE A 94 -3.04 -10.64 0.05
C PHE A 94 -2.27 -11.95 -0.11
N VAL A 95 -1.17 -11.90 -0.87
CA VAL A 95 -0.29 -13.05 -1.10
C VAL A 95 1.08 -12.80 -0.47
N GLU A 96 1.50 -13.71 0.41
CA GLU A 96 2.87 -13.86 0.88
C GLU A 96 3.56 -14.98 0.09
N TYR A 97 4.84 -14.82 -0.21
CA TYR A 97 5.62 -15.80 -0.96
C TYR A 97 6.27 -16.79 -0.01
N ALA A 98 6.07 -18.08 -0.29
CA ALA A 98 6.80 -19.13 0.39
C ALA A 98 8.23 -19.24 -0.18
N LYS A 99 9.20 -19.43 0.71
CA LYS A 99 10.52 -19.92 0.31
C LYS A 99 10.40 -21.42 0.03
N ARG A 100 10.91 -21.86 -1.11
CA ARG A 100 11.11 -23.28 -1.42
C ARG A 100 12.53 -23.69 -1.08
#